data_AF-A0A950TYL0-F1
#
_entry.id   AF-A0A950TYL0-F1
#
_cell.length_a   1.000
_cell.length_b   1.000
_cell.length_c   1.000
_cell.angle_alpha   90.00
_cell.angle_beta   90.00
_cell.angle_gamma   90.00
#
_symmetry.space_group_name_H-M   'P 1'
#
loop_
_entity.id
_entity.type
_entity.pdbx_description
1 polymer ?
#
loop_
_entity_poly.entity_id
_entity_poly.type
_entity_poly.pdbx_seq_one_letter_code
_entity_poly.pdbx_strand_id
1 'polypeptide(L)'
;GRNLDAALACAISTLLLLTTANALPLTSVAGPTGVVRFTYLGSGCAAIWEQGWPLVALVLGLQGIALPLLHFCLLIAALTAVRLKTRPRWVGSVFRYAQHLDLWAMSDVLLLGGIIGYGRVATSIPVHVEPGGWCLIAGALLTMLTRASLDRRAFWRRIEEPPERVFKRSVACLDCNLVLPANLRHCPRCGAHLYRRKPFAQLRTNALVAACFLLLPVANYFPASTLWEGQEAEPHTIFDGIRLLFQTGYAPVGLLVFCTSMAIPLLKLVSLIWFSISMKSRSRRYLRLKTRLYRMINVAGRWSNLDPFTVAVFTPMIQFEPLAHINVGGGAPAFLALIILSMIAVRVFDPRLMWDAAGITSGVR
;
A
#
# COMPACT_ATOMS: atom_id res chain seq x y z
N GLY A 1 13.16 -6.35 -22.54
CA GLY A 1 14.37 -6.18 -21.70
C GLY A 1 14.16 -5.01 -20.76
N ARG A 2 14.66 -5.08 -19.51
CA ARG A 2 14.53 -3.98 -18.54
C ARG A 2 15.39 -2.79 -19.01
N ASN A 3 14.76 -1.66 -19.33
CA ASN A 3 15.44 -0.45 -19.80
C ASN A 3 14.98 0.76 -18.97
N LEU A 4 15.94 1.61 -18.56
CA LEU A 4 15.63 2.84 -17.81
C LEU A 4 14.88 3.86 -18.65
N ASP A 5 15.11 3.91 -19.96
CA ASP A 5 14.40 4.86 -20.84
C ASP A 5 12.92 4.48 -20.98
N ALA A 6 12.62 3.18 -21.08
CA ALA A 6 11.24 2.69 -21.05
C ALA A 6 10.57 2.99 -19.71
N ALA A 7 11.28 2.77 -18.58
CA ALA A 7 10.77 3.11 -17.26
C ALA A 7 10.51 4.62 -17.10
N LEU A 8 11.36 5.47 -17.68
CA LEU A 8 11.18 6.93 -17.67
C LEU A 8 9.97 7.35 -18.50
N ALA A 9 9.82 6.81 -19.71
CA ALA A 9 8.65 7.09 -20.55
C ALA A 9 7.35 6.66 -19.86
N CYS A 10 7.30 5.43 -19.32
CA CYS A 10 6.14 4.96 -18.56
C CYS A 10 5.87 5.82 -17.32
N ALA A 11 6.90 6.26 -16.58
CA ALA A 11 6.73 7.11 -15.41
C ALA A 11 6.15 8.48 -15.77
N ILE A 12 6.61 9.12 -16.85
CA ILE A 12 6.08 10.40 -17.35
C ILE A 12 4.62 10.23 -17.77
N SER A 13 4.31 9.23 -18.59
CA SER A 13 2.93 8.94 -19.01
C SER A 13 2.03 8.66 -17.80
N THR A 14 2.52 7.92 -16.81
CA THR A 14 1.76 7.63 -15.59
C THR A 14 1.47 8.91 -14.80
N LEU A 15 2.47 9.79 -14.63
CA LEU A 15 2.27 11.05 -13.92
C LEU A 15 1.19 11.89 -14.60
N LEU A 16 1.28 12.06 -15.93
CA LEU A 16 0.29 12.81 -16.71
C LEU A 16 -1.12 12.21 -16.58
N LEU A 17 -1.25 10.89 -16.74
CA LEU A 17 -2.55 10.22 -16.63
C LEU A 17 -3.13 10.32 -15.23
N LEU A 18 -2.32 10.16 -14.18
CA LEU A 18 -2.79 10.31 -12.80
C LEU A 18 -3.19 11.75 -12.48
N THR A 19 -2.45 12.76 -12.98
CA THR A 19 -2.86 14.16 -12.84
C THR A 19 -4.20 14.43 -13.54
N THR A 20 -4.37 13.93 -14.76
CA THR A 20 -5.61 14.09 -15.53
C THR A 20 -6.78 13.34 -14.88
N ALA A 21 -6.55 12.13 -14.36
CA ALA A 21 -7.55 11.34 -13.65
C ALA A 21 -8.07 12.03 -12.36
N ASN A 22 -7.25 12.89 -11.75
CA ASN A 22 -7.66 13.69 -10.58
C ASN A 22 -8.47 14.94 -10.97
N ALA A 23 -8.26 15.47 -12.18
CA ALA A 23 -8.93 16.68 -12.66
C ALA A 23 -10.27 16.39 -13.36
N LEU A 24 -10.42 15.19 -13.95
CA LEU A 24 -11.59 14.78 -14.70
C LEU A 24 -12.52 13.87 -13.88
N PRO A 25 -13.83 13.82 -14.21
CA PRO A 25 -14.75 12.89 -13.56
C PRO A 25 -14.32 11.44 -13.84
N LEU A 26 -14.43 10.60 -12.81
CA LEU A 26 -14.14 9.16 -12.86
C LEU A 26 -15.32 8.37 -13.39
N THR A 27 -16.49 8.64 -12.84
CA THR A 27 -17.74 7.94 -13.13
C THR A 27 -18.89 8.93 -13.07
N SER A 28 -19.93 8.65 -13.84
CA SER A 28 -21.21 9.31 -13.74
C SER A 28 -22.31 8.31 -13.43
N VAL A 29 -23.24 8.72 -12.58
CA VAL A 29 -24.39 7.92 -12.19
C VAL A 29 -25.64 8.73 -12.43
N ALA A 30 -26.57 8.16 -13.21
CA ALA A 30 -27.89 8.75 -13.42
C ALA A 30 -28.79 8.37 -12.25
N GLY A 31 -29.24 9.37 -11.49
CA GLY A 31 -30.19 9.16 -10.40
C GLY A 31 -31.59 8.81 -10.93
N PRO A 32 -32.49 8.29 -10.06
CA PRO A 32 -33.88 7.97 -10.43
C PRO A 32 -34.67 9.17 -10.95
N THR A 33 -34.25 10.38 -10.59
CA THR A 33 -34.85 11.67 -11.01
C THR A 33 -34.28 12.23 -12.30
N GLY A 34 -33.38 11.50 -12.99
CA GLY A 34 -32.71 11.95 -14.22
C GLY A 34 -31.51 12.88 -14.01
N VAL A 35 -31.21 13.26 -12.76
CA VAL A 35 -30.02 14.06 -12.43
C VAL A 35 -28.77 13.19 -12.51
N VAL A 36 -27.82 13.58 -13.36
CA VAL A 36 -26.52 12.91 -13.48
C VAL A 36 -25.55 13.49 -12.47
N ARG A 37 -24.99 12.64 -11.60
CA ARG A 37 -23.93 13.02 -10.66
C ARG A 37 -22.58 12.50 -11.13
N PHE A 38 -21.60 13.41 -11.18
CA PHE A 38 -20.21 13.09 -11.48
C PHE A 38 -19.42 12.84 -10.21
N THR A 39 -18.62 11.78 -10.19
CA THR A 39 -17.73 11.41 -9.09
C THR A 39 -16.29 11.71 -9.48
N TYR A 40 -15.52 12.32 -8.58
CA TYR A 40 -14.09 12.60 -8.74
C TYR A 40 -13.30 11.80 -7.71
N LEU A 41 -11.99 11.64 -7.91
CA LEU A 41 -11.18 10.92 -6.92
C LEU A 41 -11.15 11.63 -5.56
N GLY A 42 -11.17 12.96 -5.57
CA GLY A 42 -11.25 13.78 -4.37
C GLY A 42 -12.63 13.79 -3.69
N SER A 43 -13.72 13.57 -4.43
CA SER A 43 -15.07 13.62 -3.86
C SER A 43 -15.31 12.49 -2.86
N GLY A 44 -14.64 11.34 -3.04
CA GLY A 44 -14.63 10.26 -2.05
C GLY A 44 -14.01 10.67 -0.71
N CYS A 45 -12.88 11.39 -0.77
CA CYS A 45 -12.24 11.91 0.43
C CYS A 45 -13.08 13.01 1.09
N ALA A 46 -13.70 13.89 0.29
CA ALA A 46 -14.59 14.94 0.79
C ALA A 46 -15.82 14.34 1.50
N ALA A 47 -16.45 13.32 0.91
CA ALA A 47 -17.58 12.63 1.52
C ALA A 47 -17.23 12.02 2.88
N ILE A 48 -16.09 11.32 2.99
CA ILE A 48 -15.63 10.74 4.26
C ILE A 48 -15.31 11.83 5.30
N TRP A 49 -14.79 12.97 4.84
CA TRP A 49 -14.49 14.11 5.69
C TRP A 49 -15.76 14.71 6.30
N GLU A 50 -16.77 14.95 5.46
CA GLU A 50 -18.09 15.49 5.87
C GLU A 50 -18.83 14.54 6.82
N GLN A 51 -18.62 13.23 6.68
CA GLN A 51 -19.15 12.20 7.58
C GLN A 51 -18.44 12.12 8.95
N GLY A 52 -17.51 13.05 9.26
CA GLY A 52 -16.87 13.14 10.57
C GLY A 52 -15.58 12.32 10.73
N TRP A 53 -15.02 11.79 9.63
CA TRP A 53 -13.79 10.98 9.66
C TRP A 53 -12.61 11.64 8.93
N PRO A 54 -12.14 12.84 9.35
CA PRO A 54 -11.12 13.61 8.63
C PRO A 54 -9.77 12.89 8.53
N LEU A 55 -9.40 12.10 9.55
CA LEU A 55 -8.15 11.34 9.54
C LEU A 55 -8.17 10.23 8.49
N VAL A 56 -9.31 9.56 8.30
CA VAL A 56 -9.49 8.53 7.27
C VAL A 56 -9.40 9.18 5.89
N ALA A 57 -10.17 10.24 5.67
CA ALA A 57 -10.15 11.01 4.43
C ALA A 57 -8.73 11.50 4.06
N LEU A 58 -8.00 12.09 5.02
CA LEU A 58 -6.65 12.60 4.80
C LEU A 58 -5.69 11.48 4.40
N VAL A 59 -5.72 10.35 5.10
CA VAL A 59 -4.82 9.23 4.82
C VAL A 59 -5.13 8.61 3.46
N LEU A 60 -6.41 8.40 3.12
CA LEU A 60 -6.80 7.83 1.82
C LEU A 60 -6.49 8.81 0.67
N GLY A 61 -6.75 10.11 0.85
CA GLY A 61 -6.35 11.13 -0.12
C GLY A 61 -4.84 11.19 -0.29
N LEU A 62 -4.08 11.07 0.80
CA LEU A 62 -2.62 11.04 0.74
C LEU A 62 -2.12 9.79 -0.02
N GLN A 63 -2.65 8.59 0.27
CA GLN A 63 -2.22 7.35 -0.38
C GLN A 63 -2.73 7.18 -1.83
N GLY A 64 -3.92 7.70 -2.15
CA GLY A 64 -4.59 7.58 -3.44
C GLY A 64 -4.25 8.71 -4.42
N ILE A 65 -3.95 9.92 -3.92
CA ILE A 65 -3.73 11.13 -4.73
C ILE A 65 -2.30 11.64 -4.56
N ALA A 66 -1.92 12.08 -3.36
CA ALA A 66 -0.68 12.84 -3.17
C ALA A 66 0.60 11.99 -3.32
N LEU A 67 0.67 10.82 -2.66
CA LEU A 67 1.85 9.96 -2.66
C LEU A 67 2.14 9.33 -4.03
N PRO A 68 1.14 8.88 -4.83
CA PRO A 68 1.40 8.44 -6.20
C PRO A 68 2.01 9.54 -7.06
N LEU A 69 1.46 10.76 -7.03
CA LEU A 69 2.01 11.89 -7.78
C LEU A 69 3.43 12.22 -7.33
N LEU A 70 3.67 12.33 -6.01
CA LEU A 70 5.00 12.57 -5.45
C LEU A 70 6.00 11.46 -5.82
N HIS A 71 5.58 10.20 -5.77
CA HIS A 71 6.40 9.05 -6.16
C HIS A 71 6.88 9.18 -7.61
N PHE A 72 5.98 9.43 -8.55
CA PHE A 72 6.33 9.55 -9.97
C PHE A 72 7.15 10.81 -10.25
N CYS A 73 6.87 11.94 -9.61
CA CYS A 73 7.71 13.14 -9.70
C CYS A 73 9.16 12.86 -9.29
N LEU A 74 9.38 12.23 -8.13
CA LEU A 74 10.72 11.89 -7.65
C LEU A 74 11.40 10.83 -8.53
N LEU A 75 10.63 9.86 -9.03
CA LEU A 75 11.15 8.83 -9.93
C LEU A 75 11.61 9.42 -11.27
N ILE A 76 10.81 10.30 -11.88
CA ILE A 76 11.15 11.01 -13.11
C ILE A 76 12.39 11.87 -12.89
N ALA A 77 12.45 12.66 -11.80
CA ALA A 77 13.62 13.48 -11.48
C ALA A 77 14.90 12.63 -11.38
N ALA A 78 14.84 11.49 -10.68
CA ALA A 78 15.97 10.58 -10.55
C ALA A 78 16.39 9.93 -11.87
N LEU A 79 15.43 9.45 -12.67
CA LEU A 79 15.69 8.80 -13.96
C LEU A 79 16.23 9.80 -15.00
N THR A 80 15.68 11.00 -15.07
CA THR A 80 16.14 12.07 -15.95
C THR A 80 17.57 12.50 -15.62
N ALA A 81 17.89 12.67 -14.32
CA ALA A 81 19.25 13.01 -13.91
C ALA A 81 20.29 11.98 -14.39
N VAL A 82 19.97 10.68 -14.24
CA VAL A 82 20.83 9.59 -14.73
C VAL A 82 20.90 9.53 -16.25
N ARG A 83 19.79 9.82 -16.95
CA ARG A 83 19.75 9.89 -18.43
C ARG A 83 20.61 11.02 -18.98
N LEU A 84 20.58 12.19 -18.34
CA LEU A 84 21.41 13.35 -18.68
C LEU A 84 22.88 13.18 -18.27
N LYS A 85 23.27 12.02 -17.73
CA LYS A 85 24.61 11.72 -17.16
C LYS A 85 25.05 12.70 -16.07
N THR A 86 24.13 13.50 -15.56
CA THR A 86 24.37 14.33 -14.39
C THR A 86 24.40 13.40 -13.17
N ARG A 87 25.48 13.44 -12.38
CA ARG A 87 25.62 12.64 -11.15
C ARG A 87 25.56 13.53 -9.89
N PRO A 88 24.51 14.33 -9.67
CA PRO A 88 24.43 15.11 -8.45
C PRO A 88 24.31 14.20 -7.22
N ARG A 89 24.89 14.67 -6.10
CA ARG A 89 24.90 13.93 -4.82
C ARG A 89 23.50 13.61 -4.28
N TRP A 90 22.48 14.36 -4.69
CA TRP A 90 21.09 14.16 -4.24
C TRP A 90 20.34 13.03 -4.97
N VAL A 91 20.78 12.58 -6.14
CA VAL A 91 20.03 11.61 -6.98
C VAL A 91 19.74 10.32 -6.22
N GLY A 92 20.74 9.79 -5.52
CA GLY A 92 20.56 8.55 -4.77
C GLY A 92 19.61 8.70 -3.58
N SER A 93 19.57 9.87 -2.94
CA SER A 93 18.60 10.15 -1.88
C SER A 93 17.17 10.25 -2.45
N VAL A 94 16.99 10.97 -3.57
CA VAL A 94 15.70 11.10 -4.25
C VAL A 94 15.16 9.74 -4.69
N PHE A 95 16.00 8.89 -5.31
CA PHE A 95 15.56 7.55 -5.71
C PHE A 95 15.23 6.66 -4.49
N ARG A 96 15.96 6.78 -3.38
CA ARG A 96 15.62 6.09 -2.12
C ARG A 96 14.24 6.50 -1.63
N TYR A 97 13.92 7.80 -1.60
CA TYR A 97 12.60 8.28 -1.20
C TYR A 97 11.50 7.79 -2.17
N ALA A 98 11.75 7.85 -3.48
CA ALA A 98 10.84 7.29 -4.48
C ALA A 98 10.55 5.79 -4.21
N GLN A 99 11.56 4.99 -3.85
CA GLN A 99 11.38 3.58 -3.49
C GLN A 99 10.60 3.36 -2.20
N HIS A 100 10.76 4.22 -1.19
CA HIS A 100 9.95 4.12 0.03
C HIS A 100 8.48 4.45 -0.24
N LEU A 101 8.24 5.47 -1.07
CA LEU A 101 6.93 5.93 -1.50
C LEU A 101 6.22 4.93 -2.41
N ASP A 102 6.95 4.16 -3.23
CA ASP A 102 6.36 3.12 -4.11
C ASP A 102 5.45 2.14 -3.33
N LEU A 103 5.79 1.84 -2.08
CA LEU A 103 4.99 0.97 -1.20
C LEU A 103 3.70 1.62 -0.69
N TRP A 104 3.64 2.95 -0.69
CA TRP A 104 2.50 3.75 -0.23
C TRP A 104 1.74 4.41 -1.40
N ALA A 105 2.31 4.39 -2.61
CA ALA A 105 1.68 4.84 -3.84
C ALA A 105 0.81 3.69 -4.37
N MET A 106 -0.48 3.74 -4.04
CA MET A 106 -1.40 2.60 -4.20
C MET A 106 -2.34 2.75 -5.39
N SER A 107 -1.89 3.41 -6.47
CA SER A 107 -2.72 3.61 -7.68
C SER A 107 -3.27 2.30 -8.27
N ASP A 108 -2.49 1.21 -8.20
CA ASP A 108 -2.92 -0.13 -8.61
C ASP A 108 -3.99 -0.74 -7.70
N VAL A 109 -3.87 -0.51 -6.38
CA VAL A 109 -4.85 -0.98 -5.40
C VAL A 109 -6.14 -0.17 -5.48
N LEU A 110 -6.02 1.14 -5.72
CA LEU A 110 -7.15 2.05 -5.95
C LEU A 110 -7.97 1.62 -7.18
N LEU A 111 -7.30 1.27 -8.29
CA LEU A 111 -7.98 0.72 -9.46
C LEU A 111 -8.77 -0.55 -9.11
N LEU A 112 -8.15 -1.50 -8.40
CA LEU A 112 -8.83 -2.74 -8.00
C LEU A 112 -10.01 -2.48 -7.07
N GLY A 113 -9.87 -1.54 -6.12
CA GLY A 113 -10.97 -1.11 -5.26
C GLY A 113 -12.11 -0.49 -6.05
N GLY A 114 -11.79 0.32 -7.06
CA GLY A 114 -12.77 0.87 -8.01
C GLY A 114 -13.49 -0.20 -8.83
N ILE A 115 -12.78 -1.24 -9.30
CA ILE A 115 -13.40 -2.35 -10.05
C ILE A 115 -14.38 -3.13 -9.16
N ILE A 116 -14.01 -3.42 -7.91
CA ILE A 116 -14.88 -4.13 -6.96
C ILE A 116 -16.07 -3.25 -6.58
N GLY A 117 -15.83 -1.96 -6.33
CA GLY A 117 -16.87 -0.97 -6.08
C GLY A 117 -17.87 -0.92 -7.24
N TYR A 118 -17.38 -0.75 -8.48
CA TYR A 118 -18.21 -0.78 -9.68
C TYR A 118 -19.06 -2.05 -9.77
N GLY A 119 -18.46 -3.23 -9.53
CA GLY A 119 -19.17 -4.50 -9.55
C GLY A 119 -20.31 -4.60 -8.53
N ARG A 120 -20.22 -3.89 -7.39
CA ARG A 120 -21.27 -3.83 -6.36
C ARG A 120 -22.46 -2.95 -6.76
N VAL A 121 -22.26 -1.97 -7.65
CA VAL A 121 -23.26 -0.93 -7.98
C VAL A 121 -23.86 -1.12 -9.34
N ALA A 122 -23.05 -1.51 -10.31
CA ALA A 122 -23.43 -1.62 -11.71
C ALA A 122 -24.59 -2.62 -11.94
N THR A 123 -24.86 -3.47 -10.94
CA THR A 123 -25.98 -4.41 -10.91
C THR A 123 -27.31 -3.74 -10.59
N SER A 124 -27.28 -2.59 -9.93
CA SER A 124 -28.44 -1.88 -9.39
C SER A 124 -28.65 -0.51 -10.03
N ILE A 125 -27.58 0.17 -10.44
CA ILE A 125 -27.62 1.52 -11.04
C ILE A 125 -26.68 1.55 -12.26
N PRO A 126 -27.13 2.06 -13.43
CA PRO A 126 -26.25 2.21 -14.59
C PRO A 126 -25.14 3.22 -14.28
N VAL A 127 -23.91 2.73 -14.23
CA VAL A 127 -22.70 3.54 -14.00
C VAL A 127 -21.93 3.67 -15.30
N HIS A 128 -21.66 4.90 -15.73
CA HIS A 128 -20.82 5.16 -16.89
C HIS A 128 -19.41 5.56 -16.45
N VAL A 129 -18.40 5.00 -17.12
CA VAL A 129 -16.99 5.33 -16.88
C VAL A 129 -16.63 6.56 -17.70
N GLU A 130 -16.27 7.64 -17.02
CA GLU A 130 -15.93 8.93 -17.59
C GLU A 130 -14.44 8.99 -18.00
N PRO A 131 -14.00 10.01 -18.75
CA PRO A 131 -12.60 10.11 -19.23
C PRO A 131 -11.54 10.01 -18.11
N GLY A 132 -11.82 10.52 -16.92
CA GLY A 132 -10.93 10.39 -15.76
C GLY A 132 -10.78 8.94 -15.29
N GLY A 133 -11.84 8.14 -15.38
CA GLY A 133 -11.82 6.71 -15.07
C GLY A 133 -10.91 5.93 -16.01
N TRP A 134 -10.99 6.22 -17.31
CA TRP A 134 -10.06 5.65 -18.31
C TRP A 134 -8.61 6.08 -18.07
N CYS A 135 -8.38 7.34 -17.68
CA CYS A 135 -7.05 7.82 -17.30
C CYS A 135 -6.51 7.08 -16.06
N LEU A 136 -7.35 6.81 -15.06
CA LEU A 136 -6.99 6.05 -13.87
C LEU A 136 -6.62 4.60 -14.23
N ILE A 137 -7.42 3.94 -15.08
CA ILE A 137 -7.15 2.57 -15.56
C ILE A 137 -5.81 2.51 -16.29
N ALA A 138 -5.61 3.39 -17.29
CA ALA A 138 -4.38 3.44 -18.07
C ALA A 138 -3.16 3.79 -17.19
N GLY A 139 -3.32 4.75 -16.27
CA GLY A 139 -2.29 5.16 -15.32
C GLY A 139 -1.88 4.03 -14.39
N ALA A 140 -2.84 3.30 -13.80
CA ALA A 140 -2.57 2.17 -12.92
C ALA A 140 -1.88 1.00 -13.66
N LEU A 141 -2.27 0.71 -14.91
CA LEU A 141 -1.58 -0.28 -15.75
C LEU A 141 -0.14 0.16 -16.05
N LEU A 142 0.07 1.44 -16.38
CA LEU A 142 1.41 1.98 -16.61
C LEU A 142 2.25 2.04 -15.32
N THR A 143 1.65 2.18 -14.13
CA THR A 143 2.34 1.98 -12.85
C THR A 143 2.90 0.56 -12.76
N MET A 144 2.10 -0.45 -13.10
CA MET A 144 2.56 -1.85 -13.10
C MET A 144 3.69 -2.08 -14.12
N LEU A 145 3.56 -1.51 -15.32
CA LEU A 145 4.60 -1.58 -16.37
C LEU A 145 5.88 -0.85 -15.96
N THR A 146 5.78 0.31 -15.30
CA THR A 146 6.93 1.05 -14.75
C THR A 146 7.67 0.19 -13.72
N ARG A 147 6.93 -0.48 -12.81
CA ARG A 147 7.51 -1.41 -11.83
C ARG A 147 8.18 -2.61 -12.48
N ALA A 148 7.62 -3.14 -13.56
CA ALA A 148 8.17 -4.29 -14.30
C ALA A 148 9.41 -3.94 -15.13
N SER A 149 9.44 -2.74 -15.72
CA SER A 149 10.52 -2.24 -16.57
C SER A 149 11.71 -1.68 -15.79
N LEU A 150 11.48 -1.10 -14.60
CA LEU A 150 12.50 -0.47 -13.78
C LEU A 150 13.48 -1.49 -13.18
N ASP A 151 14.68 -1.59 -13.75
CA ASP A 151 15.80 -2.29 -13.10
C ASP A 151 16.46 -1.39 -12.03
N ARG A 152 16.00 -1.56 -10.79
CA ARG A 152 16.55 -0.88 -9.61
C ARG A 152 18.07 -1.08 -9.47
N ARG A 153 18.61 -2.26 -9.83
CA ARG A 153 20.05 -2.54 -9.72
C ARG A 153 20.84 -1.84 -10.82
N ALA A 154 20.29 -1.76 -12.03
CA ALA A 154 20.91 -1.02 -13.13
C ALA A 154 20.94 0.48 -12.85
N PHE A 155 19.88 1.04 -12.25
CA PHE A 155 19.87 2.43 -11.82
C PHE A 155 21.02 2.73 -10.83
N TRP A 156 21.12 1.92 -9.77
CA TRP A 156 22.14 2.10 -8.76
C TRP A 156 23.57 1.96 -9.29
N ARG A 157 23.82 1.01 -10.21
CA ARG A 157 25.13 0.84 -10.87
C ARG A 157 25.55 2.03 -11.72
N ARG A 158 24.60 2.79 -12.28
CA ARG A 158 24.91 4.01 -13.05
C ARG A 158 25.32 5.20 -12.18
N ILE A 159 24.94 5.21 -10.90
CA ILE A 159 25.34 6.24 -9.93
C ILE A 159 26.74 5.93 -9.40
N GLU A 160 26.93 4.72 -8.88
CA GLU A 160 28.18 4.28 -8.27
C GLU A 160 28.33 2.77 -8.47
N GLU A 161 29.49 2.37 -8.99
CA GLU A 161 29.84 0.97 -9.15
C GLU A 161 30.10 0.31 -7.79
N PRO A 162 29.75 -0.97 -7.62
CA PRO A 162 30.05 -1.68 -6.39
C PRO A 162 31.57 -1.71 -6.15
N PRO A 163 32.05 -1.49 -4.91
CA PRO A 163 33.47 -1.54 -4.62
C PRO A 163 34.03 -2.93 -4.94
N GLU A 164 35.14 -2.98 -5.68
CA GLU A 164 35.87 -4.21 -6.00
C GLU A 164 36.49 -4.88 -4.76
N ARG A 165 36.77 -4.07 -3.73
CA ARG A 165 37.44 -4.55 -2.51
C ARG A 165 36.46 -5.24 -1.57
N VAL A 166 36.82 -6.46 -1.17
CA VAL A 166 36.14 -7.20 -0.09
C VAL A 166 36.64 -6.67 1.26
N PHE A 167 35.73 -6.08 2.05
CA PHE A 167 36.06 -5.59 3.39
C PHE A 167 35.95 -6.72 4.43
N LYS A 168 36.96 -6.88 5.32
CA LYS A 168 36.93 -7.86 6.43
C LYS A 168 35.69 -7.71 7.34
N ARG A 169 35.28 -6.46 7.62
CA ARG A 169 34.05 -6.13 8.36
C ARG A 169 33.16 -5.27 7.48
N SER A 170 32.16 -5.89 6.87
CA SER A 170 31.24 -5.23 5.94
C SER A 170 29.82 -5.12 6.48
N VAL A 171 29.11 -4.07 6.09
CA VAL A 171 27.67 -3.89 6.26
C VAL A 171 27.03 -3.61 4.90
N ALA A 172 25.89 -4.22 4.62
CA ALA A 172 25.10 -3.92 3.43
C ALA A 172 24.05 -2.85 3.76
N CYS A 173 23.97 -1.80 2.94
CA CYS A 173 22.89 -0.84 3.01
C CYS A 173 21.53 -1.52 2.73
N LEU A 174 20.52 -1.29 3.58
CA LEU A 174 19.21 -1.93 3.45
C LEU A 174 18.38 -1.41 2.28
N ASP A 175 18.63 -0.19 1.82
CA ASP A 175 17.85 0.44 0.75
C ASP A 175 18.48 0.16 -0.62
N CYS A 176 19.79 0.36 -0.74
CA CYS A 176 20.48 0.29 -2.01
C CYS A 176 21.26 -1.03 -2.21
N ASN A 177 21.52 -1.80 -1.14
CA ASN A 177 22.32 -3.03 -1.14
C ASN A 177 23.82 -2.83 -1.48
N LEU A 178 24.33 -1.60 -1.40
CA LEU A 178 25.78 -1.37 -1.48
C LEU A 178 26.47 -1.94 -0.24
N VAL A 179 27.51 -2.74 -0.46
CA VAL A 179 28.34 -3.32 0.61
C VAL A 179 29.45 -2.33 0.93
N LEU A 180 29.53 -1.95 2.20
CA LEU A 180 30.40 -0.88 2.69
C LEU A 180 31.15 -1.36 3.93
N PRO A 181 32.29 -0.75 4.29
CA PRO A 181 32.96 -1.05 5.54
C PRO A 181 32.07 -0.66 6.73
N ALA A 182 32.10 -1.48 7.79
CA ALA A 182 31.17 -1.36 8.94
C ALA A 182 31.40 -0.11 9.82
N ASN A 183 32.45 0.67 9.58
CA ASN A 183 32.76 1.91 10.29
C ASN A 183 31.95 3.11 9.78
N LEU A 184 31.39 3.03 8.57
CA LEU A 184 30.58 4.10 8.02
C LEU A 184 29.19 4.13 8.67
N ARG A 185 28.74 5.35 9.01
CA ARG A 185 27.38 5.59 9.54
C ARG A 185 26.36 5.82 8.43
N HIS A 186 26.73 6.46 7.33
CA HIS A 186 25.82 6.77 6.23
C HIS A 186 26.30 6.14 4.93
N CYS A 187 25.36 5.73 4.09
CA CYS A 187 25.65 5.24 2.75
C CYS A 187 26.03 6.40 1.84
N PRO A 188 27.21 6.40 1.18
CA PRO A 188 27.59 7.46 0.26
C PRO A 188 26.70 7.50 -0.99
N ARG A 189 26.11 6.36 -1.39
CA ARG A 189 25.26 6.26 -2.58
C ARG A 189 23.85 6.81 -2.39
N CYS A 190 23.18 6.49 -1.28
CA CYS A 190 21.76 6.82 -1.08
C CYS A 190 21.46 7.66 0.16
N GLY A 191 22.48 8.00 0.95
CA GLY A 191 22.34 8.77 2.20
C GLY A 191 21.69 8.00 3.35
N ALA A 192 21.33 6.73 3.19
CA ALA A 192 20.68 5.95 4.23
C ALA A 192 21.61 5.70 5.43
N HIS A 193 21.05 5.71 6.64
CA HIS A 193 21.79 5.30 7.83
C HIS A 193 22.06 3.79 7.78
N LEU A 194 23.33 3.41 7.94
CA LEU A 194 23.79 2.03 7.90
C LEU A 194 23.58 1.38 9.27
N TYR A 195 22.91 0.22 9.26
CA TYR A 195 22.67 -0.58 10.45
C TYR A 195 23.14 -2.01 10.24
N ARG A 196 23.96 -2.53 11.17
CA ARG A 196 24.26 -3.97 11.21
C ARG A 196 22.96 -4.75 11.43
N ARG A 197 22.16 -4.31 12.41
CA ARG A 197 20.78 -4.74 12.67
C ARG A 197 19.95 -3.52 13.05
N LYS A 198 18.67 -3.53 12.71
CA LYS A 198 17.77 -2.42 13.04
C LYS A 198 17.67 -2.26 14.57
N PRO A 199 17.87 -1.04 15.11
CA PRO A 199 17.85 -0.82 16.55
C PRO A 199 16.47 -1.10 17.14
N PHE A 200 16.43 -1.85 18.24
CA PHE A 200 15.22 -2.23 18.97
C PHE A 200 14.11 -2.84 18.09
N ALA A 201 14.45 -3.43 16.94
CA ALA A 201 13.45 -3.90 15.98
C ALA A 201 12.45 -4.88 16.60
N GLN A 202 12.94 -5.79 17.44
CA GLN A 202 12.08 -6.77 18.11
C GLN A 202 11.05 -6.13 19.06
N LEU A 203 11.50 -5.19 19.90
CA LEU A 203 10.63 -4.48 20.84
C LEU A 203 9.58 -3.66 20.07
N ARG A 204 10.01 -2.89 19.07
CA ARG A 204 9.14 -2.05 18.25
C ARG A 204 8.13 -2.87 17.45
N THR A 205 8.55 -3.99 16.84
CA THR A 205 7.61 -4.89 16.15
C THR A 205 6.58 -5.46 17.13
N ASN A 206 6.99 -5.92 18.32
CA ASN A 206 6.06 -6.47 19.30
C ASN A 206 5.03 -5.42 19.78
N ALA A 207 5.46 -4.18 20.03
CA ALA A 207 4.55 -3.10 20.41
C ALA A 207 3.52 -2.80 19.31
N LEU A 208 3.95 -2.75 18.04
CA LEU A 208 3.05 -2.54 16.90
C LEU A 208 2.10 -3.72 16.69
N VAL A 209 2.58 -4.96 16.84
CA VAL A 209 1.74 -6.17 16.74
C VAL A 209 0.71 -6.22 17.86
N ALA A 210 1.07 -5.83 19.08
CA ALA A 210 0.14 -5.74 20.20
C ALA A 210 -0.95 -4.68 19.92
N ALA A 211 -0.57 -3.49 19.44
CA ALA A 211 -1.54 -2.47 19.03
C ALA A 211 -2.49 -2.98 17.93
N CYS A 212 -1.96 -3.65 16.91
CA CYS A 212 -2.79 -4.27 15.87
C CYS A 212 -3.73 -5.34 16.43
N PHE A 213 -3.28 -6.17 17.39
CA PHE A 213 -4.11 -7.20 18.00
C PHE A 213 -5.30 -6.59 18.77
N LEU A 214 -5.10 -5.44 19.42
CA LEU A 214 -6.18 -4.71 20.10
C LEU A 214 -7.16 -4.04 19.12
N LEU A 215 -6.67 -3.55 17.98
CA LEU A 215 -7.51 -2.93 16.95
C LEU A 215 -8.30 -3.95 16.13
N LEU A 216 -7.81 -5.18 16.01
CA LEU A 216 -8.40 -6.21 15.15
C LEU A 216 -9.88 -6.50 15.47
N PRO A 217 -10.31 -6.70 16.73
CA PRO A 217 -11.72 -6.87 17.05
C PRO A 217 -12.55 -5.63 16.70
N VAL A 218 -12.07 -4.43 17.06
CA VAL A 218 -12.78 -3.18 16.76
C VAL A 218 -12.97 -3.03 15.25
N ALA A 219 -11.93 -3.29 14.47
CA ALA A 219 -11.93 -3.17 13.02
C ALA A 219 -12.88 -4.16 12.30
N ASN A 220 -13.16 -5.33 12.88
CA ASN A 220 -13.97 -6.37 12.24
C ASN A 220 -15.40 -6.47 12.79
N TYR A 221 -15.61 -6.14 14.06
CA TYR A 221 -16.92 -6.26 14.73
C TYR A 221 -17.69 -4.94 14.79
N PHE A 222 -17.03 -3.78 14.75
CA PHE A 222 -17.76 -2.51 14.68
C PHE A 222 -18.30 -2.29 13.26
N PRO A 223 -19.43 -1.58 13.10
CA PRO A 223 -20.00 -1.28 11.80
C PRO A 223 -18.98 -0.55 10.93
N ALA A 224 -18.72 -1.09 9.74
CA ALA A 224 -17.82 -0.48 8.76
C ALA A 224 -18.57 0.58 7.96
N SER A 225 -19.88 0.38 7.77
CA SER A 225 -20.79 1.32 7.14
C SER A 225 -22.17 1.20 7.77
N THR A 226 -22.93 2.29 7.81
CA THR A 226 -24.36 2.28 8.14
C THR A 226 -25.13 2.70 6.89
N LEU A 227 -26.02 1.83 6.42
CA LEU A 227 -26.96 2.15 5.36
C LEU A 227 -28.17 2.83 6.01
N TRP A 228 -28.58 3.96 5.46
CA TRP A 228 -29.79 4.66 5.87
C TRP A 228 -30.82 4.51 4.75
N GLU A 229 -31.90 3.80 5.04
CA GLU A 229 -33.04 3.61 4.14
C GLU A 229 -34.28 4.18 4.82
N GLY A 230 -34.71 5.38 4.41
CA GLY A 230 -35.73 6.15 5.12
C GLY A 230 -35.26 6.62 6.51
N GLN A 231 -35.91 6.16 7.58
CA GLN A 231 -35.56 6.48 8.99
C GLN A 231 -34.81 5.34 9.69
N GLU A 232 -34.66 4.17 9.05
CA GLU A 232 -33.99 3.02 9.65
C GLU A 232 -32.50 3.02 9.30
N ALA A 233 -31.67 2.90 10.33
CA ALA A 233 -30.22 2.79 10.19
C ALA A 233 -29.81 1.32 10.36
N GLU A 234 -29.41 0.68 9.27
CA GLU A 234 -28.86 -0.68 9.31
C GLU A 234 -27.32 -0.64 9.37
N PRO A 235 -26.71 -0.98 10.52
CA PRO A 235 -25.27 -1.12 10.60
C PRO A 235 -24.81 -2.40 9.90
N HIS A 236 -23.88 -2.27 8.95
CA HIS A 236 -23.24 -3.40 8.30
C HIS A 236 -21.77 -3.51 8.71
N THR A 237 -21.41 -4.67 9.24
CA THR A 237 -20.01 -5.03 9.46
C THR A 237 -19.36 -5.48 8.15
N ILE A 238 -18.03 -5.60 8.14
CA ILE A 238 -17.31 -6.22 7.02
C ILE A 238 -17.81 -7.65 6.79
N PHE A 239 -18.11 -8.38 7.87
CA PHE A 239 -18.60 -9.75 7.80
C PHE A 239 -19.98 -9.84 7.16
N ASP A 240 -20.88 -8.90 7.48
CA ASP A 240 -22.20 -8.82 6.86
C ASP A 240 -22.10 -8.52 5.37
N GLY A 241 -21.19 -7.62 4.98
CA GLY A 241 -20.89 -7.33 3.57
C GLY A 241 -20.39 -8.57 2.82
N ILE A 242 -19.52 -9.37 3.43
CA ILE A 242 -19.04 -10.64 2.86
C ILE A 242 -20.20 -11.63 2.72
N ARG A 243 -21.01 -11.84 3.77
CA ARG A 243 -22.15 -12.76 3.76
C ARG A 243 -23.15 -12.40 2.65
N LEU A 244 -23.46 -11.11 2.50
CA LEU A 244 -24.35 -10.60 1.47
C LEU A 244 -23.82 -10.92 0.06
N LEU A 245 -22.52 -10.73 -0.19
CA LEU A 245 -21.88 -11.07 -1.48
C LEU A 245 -21.97 -12.56 -1.82
N PHE A 246 -21.84 -13.44 -0.81
CA PHE A 246 -22.00 -14.88 -1.03
C PHE A 246 -23.46 -15.26 -1.32
N GLN A 247 -24.42 -14.65 -0.63
CA GLN A 247 -25.85 -14.93 -0.81
C GLN A 247 -26.39 -14.42 -2.16
N THR A 248 -25.84 -13.32 -2.67
CA THR A 248 -26.24 -12.69 -3.95
C THR A 248 -25.57 -13.30 -5.18
N GLY A 249 -24.83 -14.41 -5.03
CA GLY A 249 -24.19 -15.11 -6.14
C GLY A 249 -22.82 -14.57 -6.57
N TYR A 250 -22.34 -13.48 -5.93
CA TYR A 250 -21.01 -12.89 -6.18
C TYR A 250 -19.91 -13.53 -5.31
N ALA A 251 -19.91 -14.86 -5.20
CA ALA A 251 -18.97 -15.62 -4.38
C ALA A 251 -17.48 -15.30 -4.66
N PRO A 252 -17.02 -15.09 -5.91
CA PRO A 252 -15.63 -14.71 -6.16
C PRO A 252 -15.23 -13.35 -5.54
N VAL A 253 -16.14 -12.37 -5.56
CA VAL A 253 -15.93 -11.04 -4.97
C VAL A 253 -15.95 -11.15 -3.45
N GLY A 254 -16.90 -11.90 -2.88
CA GLY A 254 -16.96 -12.17 -1.44
C GLY A 254 -15.69 -12.84 -0.90
N LEU A 255 -15.16 -13.84 -1.60
CA LEU A 255 -13.90 -14.51 -1.24
C LEU A 255 -12.72 -13.54 -1.31
N LEU A 256 -12.69 -12.65 -2.29
CA LEU A 256 -11.64 -11.65 -2.44
C LEU A 256 -11.65 -10.68 -1.25
N VAL A 257 -12.81 -10.10 -0.91
CA VAL A 257 -12.98 -9.20 0.25
C VAL A 257 -12.61 -9.92 1.55
N PHE A 258 -13.08 -11.14 1.76
CA PHE A 258 -12.68 -11.96 2.92
C PHE A 258 -11.15 -12.12 3.04
N CYS A 259 -10.51 -12.44 1.91
CA CYS A 259 -9.06 -12.61 1.87
C CYS A 259 -8.33 -11.31 2.22
N THR A 260 -8.75 -10.18 1.67
CA THR A 260 -8.08 -8.88 1.83
C THR A 260 -8.33 -8.24 3.20
N SER A 261 -9.56 -8.29 3.68
CA SER A 261 -9.98 -7.64 4.93
C SER A 261 -9.63 -8.43 6.18
N MET A 262 -9.72 -9.76 6.12
CA MET A 262 -9.63 -10.60 7.32
C MET A 262 -8.45 -11.55 7.26
N ALA A 263 -8.37 -12.41 6.22
CA ALA A 263 -7.38 -13.48 6.19
C ALA A 263 -5.94 -12.96 6.09
N ILE A 264 -5.67 -11.97 5.22
CA ILE A 264 -4.33 -11.41 5.06
C ILE A 264 -3.85 -10.67 6.33
N PRO A 265 -4.62 -9.73 6.93
CA PRO A 265 -4.21 -9.10 8.19
C PRO A 265 -3.97 -10.09 9.33
N LEU A 266 -4.85 -11.09 9.50
CA LEU A 266 -4.67 -12.16 10.47
C LEU A 266 -3.38 -12.94 10.24
N LEU A 267 -3.13 -13.36 9.00
CA LEU A 267 -1.91 -14.07 8.62
C LEU A 267 -0.66 -13.25 8.93
N LYS A 268 -0.68 -11.93 8.67
CA LYS A 268 0.42 -11.02 9.01
C LYS A 268 0.70 -11.01 10.50
N LEU A 269 -0.33 -10.85 11.34
CA LEU A 269 -0.17 -10.79 12.79
C LEU A 269 0.32 -12.11 13.38
N VAL A 270 -0.33 -13.22 13.03
CA VAL A 270 0.07 -14.57 13.50
C VAL A 270 1.51 -14.88 13.10
N SER A 271 1.91 -14.53 11.88
CA SER A 271 3.28 -14.76 11.41
C SER A 271 4.31 -13.93 12.17
N LEU A 272 4.03 -12.65 12.42
CA LEU A 272 4.94 -11.80 13.20
C LEU A 272 5.07 -12.27 14.65
N ILE A 273 3.97 -12.70 15.27
CA ILE A 273 3.98 -13.32 16.61
C ILE A 273 4.83 -14.58 16.59
N TRP A 274 4.64 -15.45 15.60
CA TRP A 274 5.42 -16.68 15.45
C TRP A 274 6.92 -16.40 15.26
N PHE A 275 7.28 -15.39 14.47
CA PHE A 275 8.68 -14.99 14.29
C PHE A 275 9.29 -14.46 15.60
N SER A 276 8.51 -13.67 16.35
CA SER A 276 8.90 -13.12 17.64
C SER A 276 9.18 -14.22 18.67
N ILE A 277 8.27 -15.20 18.78
CA ILE A 277 8.44 -16.38 19.66
C ILE A 277 9.64 -17.23 19.22
N SER A 278 9.83 -17.41 17.90
CA SER A 278 10.96 -18.16 17.36
C SER A 278 12.32 -17.55 17.72
N MET A 279 12.41 -16.23 17.82
CA MET A 279 13.66 -15.56 18.22
C MET A 279 13.94 -15.72 19.70
N LYS A 280 12.91 -15.59 20.56
CA LYS A 280 13.05 -15.82 22.01
C LYS A 280 13.45 -17.26 22.32
N SER A 281 12.84 -18.22 21.63
CA SER A 281 13.12 -19.66 21.79
C SER A 281 14.39 -20.14 21.07
N ARG A 282 15.11 -19.26 20.36
CA ARG A 282 16.29 -19.59 19.53
C ARG A 282 16.04 -20.77 18.58
N SER A 283 14.80 -20.93 18.11
CA SER A 283 14.38 -22.10 17.35
C SER A 283 14.99 -22.11 15.94
N ARG A 284 15.68 -23.21 15.61
CA ARG A 284 16.23 -23.45 14.26
C ARG A 284 15.19 -24.01 13.28
N ARG A 285 14.01 -24.40 13.77
CA ARG A 285 12.98 -25.04 12.93
C ARG A 285 12.39 -24.05 11.94
N TYR A 286 12.23 -24.49 10.69
CA TYR A 286 11.51 -23.79 9.63
C TYR A 286 12.04 -22.38 9.27
N LEU A 287 13.32 -22.06 9.50
CA LEU A 287 13.88 -20.73 9.20
C LEU A 287 13.71 -20.30 7.73
N ARG A 288 13.87 -21.25 6.79
CA ARG A 288 13.63 -21.00 5.36
C ARG A 288 12.17 -20.64 5.08
N LEU A 289 11.23 -21.39 5.68
CA LEU A 289 9.79 -21.13 5.55
C LEU A 289 9.42 -19.78 6.16
N LYS A 290 9.92 -19.46 7.36
CA LYS A 290 9.72 -18.16 8.03
C LYS A 290 10.22 -17.00 7.17
N THR A 291 11.39 -17.15 6.55
CA THR A 291 11.96 -16.14 5.66
C THR A 291 11.14 -15.97 4.38
N ARG A 292 10.62 -17.07 3.80
CA ARG A 292 9.69 -17.01 2.65
C ARG A 292 8.39 -16.33 3.03
N LEU A 293 7.81 -16.70 4.17
CA LEU A 293 6.57 -16.15 4.68
C LEU A 293 6.68 -14.65 4.96
N TYR A 294 7.80 -14.20 5.56
CA TYR A 294 8.10 -12.78 5.71
C TYR A 294 8.13 -12.05 4.35
N ARG A 295 8.78 -12.63 3.32
CA ARG A 295 8.80 -12.03 1.98
C ARG A 295 7.41 -11.93 1.37
N MET A 296 6.59 -12.98 1.50
CA MET A 296 5.21 -12.99 1.03
C MET A 296 4.38 -11.90 1.73
N ILE A 297 4.45 -11.83 3.06
CA ILE A 297 3.75 -10.82 3.87
C ILE A 297 4.19 -9.39 3.52
N ASN A 298 5.48 -9.17 3.31
CA ASN A 298 6.01 -7.87 2.93
C ASN A 298 5.47 -7.41 1.55
N VAL A 299 5.25 -8.34 0.62
CA VAL A 299 4.62 -8.04 -0.68
C VAL A 299 3.10 -7.88 -0.54
N ALA A 300 2.45 -8.71 0.28
CA ALA A 300 1.02 -8.62 0.60
C ALA A 300 0.67 -7.34 1.39
N GLY A 301 1.68 -6.65 1.94
CA GLY A 301 1.57 -5.36 2.63
C GLY A 301 0.59 -4.40 1.97
N ARG A 302 0.83 -4.09 0.69
CA ARG A 302 0.07 -3.09 -0.07
C ARG A 302 -1.38 -3.47 -0.36
N TRP A 303 -1.66 -4.76 -0.51
CA TRP A 303 -2.98 -5.26 -0.92
C TRP A 303 -4.05 -5.12 0.16
N SER A 304 -3.64 -5.02 1.44
CA SER A 304 -4.60 -4.86 2.54
C SER A 304 -5.29 -3.49 2.57
N ASN A 305 -4.82 -2.49 1.83
CA ASN A 305 -5.52 -1.20 1.72
C ASN A 305 -6.60 -1.19 0.63
N LEU A 306 -6.92 -2.34 0.03
CA LEU A 306 -7.98 -2.44 -0.98
C LEU A 306 -9.32 -1.92 -0.45
N ASP A 307 -9.75 -2.40 0.72
CA ASP A 307 -11.12 -2.17 1.18
C ASP A 307 -11.42 -0.70 1.52
N PRO A 308 -10.54 0.05 2.20
CA PRO A 308 -10.76 1.48 2.44
C PRO A 308 -10.82 2.29 1.15
N PHE A 309 -10.08 1.90 0.11
CA PHE A 309 -10.19 2.52 -1.21
C PHE A 309 -11.49 2.17 -1.92
N THR A 310 -11.95 0.92 -1.84
CA THR A 310 -13.26 0.52 -2.37
C THR A 310 -14.35 1.39 -1.76
N VAL A 311 -14.34 1.57 -0.44
CA VAL A 311 -15.30 2.45 0.26
C VAL A 311 -15.15 3.89 -0.23
N ALA A 312 -13.94 4.46 -0.27
CA ALA A 312 -13.72 5.84 -0.67
C ALA A 312 -14.18 6.17 -2.11
N VAL A 313 -13.93 5.27 -3.07
CA VAL A 313 -14.40 5.47 -4.46
C VAL A 313 -15.92 5.37 -4.55
N PHE A 314 -16.53 4.57 -3.69
CA PHE A 314 -17.93 4.20 -3.75
C PHE A 314 -18.88 5.12 -2.98
N THR A 315 -18.49 5.59 -1.80
CA THR A 315 -19.29 6.50 -0.96
C THR A 315 -19.94 7.65 -1.75
N PRO A 316 -19.23 8.40 -2.63
CA PRO A 316 -19.86 9.49 -3.38
C PRO A 316 -20.88 9.02 -4.43
N MET A 317 -20.84 7.75 -4.84
CA MET A 317 -21.73 7.18 -5.85
C MET A 317 -23.10 6.77 -5.29
N ILE A 318 -23.25 6.59 -3.97
CA ILE A 318 -24.54 6.25 -3.33
C ILE A 318 -25.04 7.36 -2.39
N GLN A 319 -24.71 8.60 -2.68
CA GLN A 319 -25.35 9.71 -1.99
C GLN A 319 -26.52 10.20 -2.84
N PHE A 320 -27.62 9.45 -2.81
CA PHE A 320 -28.90 9.85 -3.40
C PHE A 320 -29.87 10.22 -2.29
N GLU A 321 -29.66 11.38 -1.67
CA GLU A 321 -30.67 11.93 -0.76
C GLU A 321 -31.97 12.22 -1.53
N PRO A 322 -33.16 11.86 -0.99
CA PRO A 322 -33.44 11.28 0.34
C PRO A 322 -33.59 9.74 0.34
N LEU A 323 -33.33 9.07 -0.78
CA LEU A 323 -33.71 7.67 -1.01
C LEU A 323 -32.79 6.68 -0.30
N ALA A 324 -31.46 6.87 -0.39
CA ALA A 324 -30.48 6.03 0.29
C ALA A 324 -29.13 6.76 0.40
N HIS A 325 -28.49 6.66 1.57
CA HIS A 325 -27.12 7.10 1.76
C HIS A 325 -26.31 6.13 2.63
N ILE A 326 -25.02 5.96 2.31
CA ILE A 326 -24.10 5.14 3.08
C ILE A 326 -23.13 6.04 3.84
N ASN A 327 -23.16 5.93 5.16
CA ASN A 327 -22.21 6.59 6.04
C ASN A 327 -21.10 5.62 6.46
N VAL A 328 -19.87 6.12 6.51
CA VAL A 328 -18.72 5.40 7.05
C VAL A 328 -18.91 5.19 8.55
N GLY A 329 -18.85 3.93 8.98
CA GLY A 329 -19.04 3.54 10.37
C GLY A 329 -17.75 3.62 11.19
N GLY A 330 -17.89 3.54 12.52
CA GLY A 330 -16.78 3.64 13.48
C GLY A 330 -15.70 2.57 13.36
N GLY A 331 -15.96 1.46 12.65
CA GLY A 331 -14.96 0.44 12.36
C GLY A 331 -13.90 0.88 11.35
N ALA A 332 -14.22 1.79 10.44
CA ALA A 332 -13.32 2.23 9.36
C ALA A 332 -11.98 2.84 9.82
N PRO A 333 -11.94 3.80 10.78
CA PRO A 333 -10.66 4.32 11.28
C PRO A 333 -9.82 3.26 12.00
N ALA A 334 -10.44 2.35 12.75
CA ALA A 334 -9.74 1.26 13.43
C ALA A 334 -9.14 0.28 12.41
N PHE A 335 -9.88 -0.01 11.35
CA PHE A 335 -9.44 -0.87 10.25
C PHE A 335 -8.28 -0.24 9.46
N LEU A 336 -8.37 1.05 9.14
CA LEU A 336 -7.27 1.78 8.48
C LEU A 336 -6.01 1.83 9.37
N ALA A 337 -6.17 2.11 10.67
CA ALA A 337 -5.08 2.12 11.63
C ALA A 337 -4.41 0.74 11.73
N LEU A 338 -5.20 -0.34 11.79
CA LEU A 338 -4.73 -1.72 11.78
C LEU A 338 -3.84 -2.00 10.56
N ILE A 339 -4.28 -1.61 9.37
CA ILE A 339 -3.52 -1.86 8.14
C ILE A 339 -2.19 -1.10 8.17
N ILE A 340 -2.20 0.19 8.50
CA ILE A 340 -1.01 1.04 8.53
C ILE A 340 -0.01 0.54 9.56
N LEU A 341 -0.46 0.27 10.78
CA LEU A 341 0.40 -0.26 11.85
C LEU A 341 0.97 -1.63 11.48
N SER A 342 0.19 -2.51 10.84
CA SER A 342 0.68 -3.81 10.37
C SER A 342 1.76 -3.66 9.28
N MET A 343 1.61 -2.72 8.35
CA MET A 343 2.62 -2.42 7.34
C MET A 343 3.92 -1.89 7.98
N ILE A 344 3.79 -1.00 8.96
CA ILE A 344 4.94 -0.48 9.71
C ILE A 344 5.60 -1.61 10.53
N ALA A 345 4.83 -2.50 11.15
CA ALA A 345 5.34 -3.62 11.94
C ALA A 345 6.23 -4.55 11.10
N VAL A 346 5.76 -4.91 9.89
CA VAL A 346 6.53 -5.71 8.93
C VAL A 346 7.80 -4.98 8.49
N ARG A 347 7.74 -3.66 8.24
CA ARG A 347 8.93 -2.88 7.86
C ARG A 347 9.94 -2.72 8.99
N VAL A 348 9.49 -2.59 10.23
CA VAL A 348 10.35 -2.46 11.40
C VAL A 348 11.03 -3.78 11.73
N PHE A 349 10.35 -4.90 11.49
CA PHE A 349 10.89 -6.22 11.68
C PHE A 349 12.18 -6.44 10.87
N ASP A 350 13.16 -7.12 11.48
CA ASP A 350 14.41 -7.49 10.83
C ASP A 350 14.52 -9.02 10.76
N PRO A 351 14.23 -9.65 9.60
CA PRO A 351 14.25 -11.11 9.49
C PRO A 351 15.63 -11.71 9.75
N ARG A 352 16.71 -10.92 9.68
CA ARG A 352 18.08 -11.38 9.97
C ARG A 352 18.26 -11.76 11.44
N LEU A 353 17.49 -11.14 12.35
CA LEU A 353 17.53 -11.47 13.77
C LEU A 353 17.11 -12.92 14.05
N MET A 354 16.25 -13.49 13.19
CA MET A 354 15.85 -14.90 13.29
C MET A 354 17.00 -15.86 13.00
N TRP A 355 17.85 -15.49 12.03
CA TRP A 355 19.03 -16.27 11.66
C TRP A 355 20.16 -16.12 12.70
N ASP A 356 20.28 -14.92 13.29
CA ASP A 356 21.22 -14.67 14.39
C ASP A 356 20.84 -15.46 15.65
N ALA A 357 19.56 -15.44 16.04
CA ALA A 357 19.06 -16.17 17.20
C ALA A 357 19.27 -17.70 17.06
N ALA A 358 19.21 -18.21 15.83
CA ALA A 358 19.50 -19.60 15.51
C ALA A 358 20.99 -19.98 15.60
N GLY A 359 21.90 -18.99 15.69
CA GLY A 359 23.35 -19.19 15.72
C GLY A 359 23.95 -19.56 14.37
N ILE A 360 23.28 -19.25 13.25
CA ILE A 360 23.77 -19.60 11.89
C ILE A 360 24.72 -18.53 11.35
N THR A 361 24.57 -17.28 11.80
CA THR A 361 25.36 -16.12 11.37
C THR A 361 26.51 -15.76 12.33
N SER A 362 26.73 -16.53 13.40
CA SER A 362 27.71 -16.24 14.46
C SER A 362 29.16 -16.65 14.15
N GLY A 363 29.56 -16.62 12.87
CA GLY A 363 30.94 -16.88 12.42
C GLY A 363 31.83 -15.63 12.34
N VAL A 364 31.33 -14.45 12.71
CA VAL A 364 32.11 -13.19 12.74
C VAL A 364 31.86 -12.50 14.09
N ARG A 365 32.50 -13.04 15.14
CA ARG A 365 32.67 -12.31 16.41
C ARG A 365 33.79 -11.28 16.26
#